data_AF-A0A936FY22-F1
#
_entry.id   AF-A0A936FY22-F1
#
_cell.length_a   1.000
_cell.length_b   1.000
_cell.length_c   1.000
_cell.angle_alpha   90.00
_cell.angle_beta   90.00
_cell.angle_gamma   90.00
#
_symmetry.space_group_name_H-M   'P 1'
#
loop_
_entity.id
_entity.type
_entity.pdbx_description
1 polymer ?
#
loop_
_entity_poly.entity_id
_entity_poly.type
_entity_poly.pdbx_seq_one_letter_code
_entity_poly.pdbx_strand_id
1 'polypeptide(L)'
;MELTLAVRRQVTKAQVERYRKGTKSEKGAVLDALTLATGWHRDHARKALRTALSGHEPPARAARAPRYTYPPESIEALVKCWAVLGGPAGKVLAPALPDLVPSLLRHGELDLTQELAVALASMSAATIDRRLRPCKIGLVAGKGRSMTKPGTLLKSSIPMKTWHEWDDTAPGFIEIDLGGVIAS
;
A
#
# COMPACT_ATOMS: atom_id res chain seq x y z
N MET A 1 25.87 18.21 -2.90
CA MET A 1 25.92 16.89 -2.23
C MET A 1 25.02 16.96 -1.02
N GLU A 2 23.87 16.29 -1.06
CA GLU A 2 22.93 16.30 0.07
C GLU A 2 23.54 15.54 1.25
N LEU A 3 23.76 16.22 2.39
CA LEU A 3 24.20 15.55 3.61
C LEU A 3 23.13 14.53 4.04
N THR A 4 23.54 13.32 4.42
CA THR A 4 22.62 12.35 5.03
C THR A 4 22.12 12.87 6.38
N LEU A 5 20.96 12.38 6.85
CA LEU A 5 20.40 12.77 8.16
C LEU A 5 21.37 12.51 9.31
N ALA A 6 22.14 11.42 9.25
CA ALA A 6 23.16 11.08 10.24
C ALA A 6 24.26 12.15 10.29
N VAL A 7 24.77 12.59 9.14
CA VAL A 7 25.80 13.62 9.06
C VAL A 7 25.26 14.98 9.53
N ARG A 8 24.03 15.35 9.15
CA ARG A 8 23.38 16.59 9.65
C ARG A 8 23.27 16.60 11.18
N ARG A 9 22.95 15.46 11.80
CA ARG A 9 22.91 15.29 13.27
C ARG A 9 24.29 15.45 13.90
N GLN A 10 25.32 14.86 13.30
CA GLN A 10 26.71 14.98 13.79
C GLN A 10 27.21 16.43 13.77
N VAL A 11 26.95 17.15 12.66
CA VAL A 11 27.27 18.59 12.55
C VAL A 11 26.52 19.40 13.60
N THR A 12 25.24 19.11 13.82
CA THR A 12 24.43 19.77 14.88
C THR A 12 25.03 19.54 16.26
N LYS A 13 25.41 18.30 16.58
CA LYS A 13 26.00 17.92 17.87
C LYS A 13 27.30 18.67 18.15
N ALA A 14 28.15 18.86 17.13
CA ALA A 14 29.39 19.61 17.25
C ALA A 14 29.18 21.10 17.56
N GLN A 15 28.03 21.69 17.18
CA GLN A 15 27.72 23.10 17.41
C GLN A 15 27.00 23.37 18.74
N VAL A 16 26.59 22.33 19.49
CA VAL A 16 25.78 22.47 20.71
C VAL A 16 26.48 23.32 21.76
N GLU A 17 27.76 23.07 22.04
CA GLU A 17 28.50 23.80 23.09
C GLU A 17 28.68 25.28 22.73
N ARG A 18 28.96 25.57 21.46
CA ARG A 18 29.09 26.93 20.94
C ARG A 18 27.75 27.67 21.00
N TYR A 19 26.66 26.99 20.66
CA TYR A 19 25.30 27.53 20.79
C TYR A 19 24.89 27.77 22.25
N ARG A 20 25.31 26.88 23.18
CA ARG A 20 24.99 26.98 24.61
C ARG A 20 25.67 28.20 25.25
N LYS A 21 26.96 28.39 24.99
CA LYS A 21 27.79 29.44 25.61
C LYS A 21 27.74 30.79 24.89
N GLY A 22 27.26 30.82 23.65
CA GLY A 22 27.25 32.03 22.83
C GLY A 22 26.26 33.10 23.29
N THR A 23 26.57 34.35 22.99
CA THR A 23 25.70 35.52 23.03
C THR A 23 24.59 35.44 21.97
N LYS A 24 23.65 36.40 21.96
CA LYS A 24 22.58 36.47 20.95
C LYS A 24 23.12 36.51 19.52
N SER A 25 24.21 37.25 19.28
CA SER A 25 24.86 37.36 17.98
C SER A 25 25.50 36.04 17.57
N GLU A 26 26.27 35.42 18.46
CA GLU A 26 26.94 34.14 18.20
C GLU A 26 25.96 33.00 17.97
N LYS A 27 24.85 32.94 18.72
CA LYS A 27 23.75 31.99 18.46
C LYS A 27 23.13 32.20 17.08
N GLY A 28 23.04 33.45 16.61
CA GLY A 28 22.62 33.78 15.26
C GLY A 28 23.55 33.18 14.21
N ALA A 29 24.85 33.44 14.33
CA ALA A 29 25.87 32.93 13.43
C ALA A 29 25.94 31.40 13.40
N VAL A 30 25.76 30.73 14.55
CA VAL A 30 25.69 29.26 14.61
C VAL A 30 24.48 28.73 13.84
N LEU A 31 23.32 29.39 13.95
CA LEU A 31 22.13 29.00 13.18
C LEU A 31 22.30 29.23 11.68
N ASP A 32 22.95 30.32 11.27
CA ASP A 32 23.24 30.61 9.86
C ASP A 32 24.15 29.55 9.26
N ALA A 33 25.25 29.22 9.95
CA ALA A 33 26.16 28.17 9.54
C ALA A 33 25.48 26.79 9.45
N LEU A 34 24.59 26.47 10.40
CA LEU A 34 23.85 25.21 10.38
C LEU A 34 22.87 25.14 9.20
N THR A 35 22.15 26.22 8.96
CA THR A 35 21.19 26.37 7.84
C THR A 35 21.91 26.17 6.50
N LEU A 36 23.08 26.80 6.33
CA LEU A 36 23.90 26.69 5.13
C LEU A 36 24.44 25.26 4.94
N ALA A 37 24.92 24.62 6.01
CA ALA A 37 25.50 23.28 5.94
C ALA A 37 24.45 22.19 5.70
N THR A 38 23.29 22.25 6.37
CA THR A 38 22.29 21.17 6.35
C THR A 38 21.13 21.41 5.38
N GLY A 39 21.02 22.61 4.81
CA GLY A 39 19.87 23.04 4.00
C GLY A 39 18.57 23.14 4.81
N TRP A 40 18.64 23.22 6.14
CA TRP A 40 17.45 23.30 6.99
C TRP A 40 16.94 24.72 7.11
N HIS A 41 15.62 24.89 7.24
CA HIS A 41 15.07 26.17 7.67
C HIS A 41 15.57 26.53 9.09
N ARG A 42 15.71 27.84 9.37
CA ARG A 42 16.25 28.36 10.64
C ARG A 42 15.52 27.82 11.87
N ASP A 43 14.21 27.63 11.78
CA ASP A 43 13.42 27.07 12.88
C ASP A 43 13.73 25.60 13.14
N HIS A 44 13.99 24.83 12.08
CA HIS A 44 14.41 23.44 12.19
C HIS A 44 15.81 23.35 12.79
N ALA A 45 16.75 24.20 12.36
CA ALA A 45 18.08 24.31 12.96
C ALA A 45 18.02 24.63 14.46
N ARG A 46 17.17 25.59 14.85
CA ARG A 46 16.94 25.95 16.26
C ARG A 46 16.34 24.80 17.05
N LYS A 47 15.35 24.10 16.49
CA LYS A 47 14.73 22.93 17.11
C LYS A 47 15.76 21.82 17.32
N ALA A 48 16.57 21.52 16.31
CA ALA A 48 17.59 20.47 16.38
C ALA A 48 18.65 20.76 17.45
N LEU A 49 19.14 22.01 17.56
CA LEU A 49 20.06 22.42 18.62
C LEU A 49 19.44 22.33 20.01
N ARG A 50 18.16 22.71 20.17
CA ARG A 50 17.44 22.57 21.44
C ARG A 50 17.27 21.10 21.84
N THR A 51 16.87 20.23 20.92
CA THR A 51 16.77 18.79 21.18
C THR A 51 18.12 18.19 21.56
N ALA A 52 19.19 18.56 20.85
CA ALA A 52 20.53 18.10 21.17
C ALA A 52 21.04 18.62 22.54
N LEU A 53 20.67 19.84 22.91
CA LEU A 53 21.00 20.44 24.21
C LEU A 53 20.24 19.78 25.38
N SER A 54 18.97 19.41 25.16
CA SER A 54 18.15 18.72 26.17
C SER A 54 18.62 17.30 26.45
N GLY A 55 19.52 16.73 25.65
CA GLY A 55 19.98 15.34 25.78
C GLY A 55 18.88 14.29 25.54
N HIS A 56 17.66 14.73 25.25
CA HIS A 56 16.50 13.89 25.04
C HIS A 56 16.26 13.75 23.55
N GLU A 57 16.85 12.72 22.94
CA GLU A 57 16.35 12.25 21.66
C GLU A 57 14.99 11.56 21.94
N PRO A 58 13.86 12.09 21.42
CA PRO A 58 12.59 11.45 21.67
C PRO A 58 12.68 10.01 21.18
N PRO A 59 12.27 9.02 22.01
CA PRO A 59 12.38 7.63 21.65
C PRO A 59 11.66 7.40 20.31
N ALA A 60 12.26 6.56 19.47
CA ALA A 60 11.58 6.09 18.26
C ALA A 60 10.21 5.55 18.69
N ARG A 61 9.15 6.06 18.07
CA ARG A 61 7.79 5.69 18.44
C ARG A 61 7.66 4.18 18.30
N ALA A 62 7.45 3.48 19.42
CA ALA A 62 7.31 2.03 19.40
C ALA A 62 6.19 1.65 18.44
N ALA A 63 6.45 0.66 17.58
CA ALA A 63 5.40 0.10 16.75
C ALA A 63 4.29 -0.43 17.68
N ARG A 64 3.05 -0.06 17.40
CA ARG A 64 1.91 -0.58 18.17
C ARG A 64 1.88 -2.10 18.02
N ALA A 65 1.67 -2.80 19.13
CA ALA A 65 1.44 -4.23 19.09
C ALA A 65 0.29 -4.56 18.13
N PRO A 66 0.41 -5.60 17.30
CA PRO A 66 -0.68 -5.99 16.41
C PRO A 66 -1.91 -6.38 17.25
N ARG A 67 -3.10 -5.90 16.85
CA ARG A 67 -4.36 -6.20 17.54
C ARG A 67 -4.71 -7.69 17.50
N TYR A 68 -4.31 -8.38 16.43
CA TYR A 68 -4.53 -9.80 16.24
C TYR A 68 -3.23 -10.48 15.81
N THR A 69 -2.97 -11.66 16.40
CA THR A 69 -2.00 -12.61 15.91
C THR A 69 -2.74 -13.62 15.04
N TYR A 70 -2.31 -13.77 13.79
CA TYR A 70 -2.89 -14.74 12.86
C TYR A 70 -1.97 -15.96 12.82
N PRO A 71 -2.34 -17.06 13.48
CA PRO A 71 -1.59 -18.29 13.40
C PRO A 71 -1.73 -18.93 12.00
N PRO A 72 -0.89 -19.93 11.65
CA PRO A 72 -0.85 -20.52 10.31
C PRO A 72 -2.23 -20.97 9.78
N GLU A 73 -3.05 -21.59 10.62
CA GLU A 73 -4.39 -22.07 10.28
C GLU A 73 -5.32 -20.94 9.80
N SER A 74 -5.17 -19.72 10.36
CA SER A 74 -5.94 -18.55 9.90
C SER A 74 -5.48 -18.08 8.51
N ILE A 75 -4.21 -18.27 8.19
CA ILE A 75 -3.66 -17.92 6.87
C ILE A 75 -4.10 -18.94 5.82
N GLU A 76 -4.13 -20.23 6.17
CA GLU A 76 -4.66 -21.28 5.31
C GLU A 76 -6.14 -21.07 5.01
N ALA A 77 -6.94 -20.75 6.03
CA ALA A 77 -8.33 -20.36 5.85
C ALA A 77 -8.49 -19.13 4.96
N LEU A 78 -7.64 -18.10 5.12
CA LEU A 78 -7.63 -16.93 4.25
C LEU A 78 -7.34 -17.29 2.79
N VAL A 79 -6.40 -18.21 2.55
CA VAL A 79 -6.06 -18.71 1.21
C VAL A 79 -7.26 -19.43 0.59
N LYS A 80 -7.98 -20.25 1.37
CA LYS A 80 -9.20 -20.91 0.90
C LYS A 80 -10.29 -19.90 0.53
N CYS A 81 -10.57 -18.93 1.40
CA CYS A 81 -11.52 -17.85 1.11
C CYS A 81 -11.15 -17.08 -0.17
N TRP A 82 -9.86 -16.76 -0.35
CA TRP A 82 -9.35 -16.08 -1.53
C TRP A 82 -9.53 -16.92 -2.81
N ALA A 83 -9.24 -18.23 -2.73
CA ALA A 83 -9.38 -19.15 -3.86
C ALA A 83 -10.85 -19.35 -4.27
N VAL A 84 -11.77 -19.47 -3.31
CA VAL A 84 -13.21 -19.63 -3.55
C VAL A 84 -13.77 -18.47 -4.38
N LEU A 85 -13.27 -17.24 -4.15
CA LEU A 85 -13.70 -16.05 -4.90
C LEU A 85 -12.90 -15.79 -6.20
N GLY A 86 -12.08 -16.74 -6.66
CA GLY A 86 -11.32 -16.58 -7.90
C GLY A 86 -10.09 -15.66 -7.75
N GLY A 87 -9.61 -15.47 -6.54
CA GLY A 87 -8.36 -14.77 -6.27
C GLY A 87 -8.39 -13.24 -6.34
N PRO A 88 -9.41 -12.53 -5.81
CA PRO A 88 -9.52 -11.08 -5.94
C PRO A 88 -8.44 -10.31 -5.16
N ALA A 89 -8.35 -9.00 -5.42
CA ALA A 89 -7.51 -8.11 -4.61
C ALA A 89 -8.04 -8.00 -3.17
N GLY A 90 -7.17 -7.71 -2.19
CA GLY A 90 -7.56 -7.60 -0.78
C GLY A 90 -8.67 -6.59 -0.51
N LYS A 91 -8.80 -5.54 -1.35
CA LYS A 91 -9.89 -4.55 -1.27
C LYS A 91 -11.27 -5.13 -1.58
N VAL A 92 -11.34 -6.14 -2.44
CA VAL A 92 -12.58 -6.85 -2.81
C VAL A 92 -12.81 -8.02 -1.86
N LEU A 93 -11.75 -8.71 -1.44
CA LEU A 93 -11.87 -9.82 -0.48
C LEU A 93 -12.29 -9.35 0.92
N ALA A 94 -11.72 -8.25 1.42
CA ALA A 94 -12.00 -7.75 2.77
C ALA A 94 -13.50 -7.58 3.10
N PRO A 95 -14.32 -6.90 2.28
CA PRO A 95 -15.75 -6.77 2.56
C PRO A 95 -16.53 -8.07 2.39
N ALA A 96 -16.00 -9.07 1.67
CA ALA A 96 -16.66 -10.37 1.50
C ALA A 96 -16.40 -11.35 2.66
N LEU A 97 -15.28 -11.19 3.38
CA LEU A 97 -14.91 -12.11 4.48
C LEU A 97 -15.95 -12.22 5.61
N PRO A 98 -16.64 -11.13 6.05
CA PRO A 98 -17.67 -11.22 7.08
C PRO A 98 -18.82 -12.18 6.75
N ASP A 99 -19.18 -12.33 5.48
CA ASP A 99 -20.24 -13.25 5.04
C ASP A 99 -19.70 -14.62 4.64
N LEU A 100 -18.53 -14.63 3.97
CA LEU A 100 -17.90 -15.84 3.46
C LEU A 100 -17.39 -16.76 4.57
N VAL A 101 -16.73 -16.21 5.59
CA VAL A 101 -16.12 -17.02 6.68
C VAL A 101 -17.19 -17.80 7.46
N PRO A 102 -18.29 -17.19 7.93
CA PRO A 102 -19.36 -17.93 8.58
C PRO A 102 -20.01 -18.96 7.66
N SER A 103 -20.16 -18.65 6.36
CA SER A 103 -20.72 -19.59 5.39
C SER A 103 -19.86 -20.85 5.27
N LEU A 104 -18.56 -20.69 5.07
CA LEU A 104 -17.64 -21.82 4.95
C LEU A 104 -17.53 -22.62 6.24
N LEU A 105 -17.59 -21.98 7.42
CA LEU A 105 -17.65 -22.69 8.70
C LEU A 105 -18.93 -23.55 8.82
N ARG A 106 -20.10 -23.02 8.45
CA ARG A 106 -21.37 -23.77 8.49
C ARG A 106 -21.35 -25.00 7.58
N HIS A 107 -20.65 -24.92 6.46
CA HIS A 107 -20.52 -26.03 5.51
C HIS A 107 -19.36 -26.99 5.86
N GLY A 108 -18.64 -26.78 6.97
CA GLY A 108 -17.51 -27.61 7.36
C GLY A 108 -16.28 -27.44 6.47
N GLU A 109 -16.23 -26.36 5.68
CA GLU A 109 -15.14 -26.05 4.77
C GLU A 109 -13.96 -25.36 5.47
N LEU A 110 -14.17 -24.81 6.67
CA LEU A 110 -13.13 -24.23 7.51
C LEU A 110 -13.18 -24.88 8.88
N ASP A 111 -12.00 -25.07 9.48
CA ASP A 111 -11.85 -25.48 10.88
C ASP A 111 -11.07 -24.39 11.61
N LEU A 112 -11.81 -23.51 12.29
CA LEU A 112 -11.27 -22.38 13.05
C LEU A 112 -12.04 -22.23 14.35
N THR A 113 -11.36 -21.77 15.39
CA THR A 113 -12.05 -21.30 16.59
C THR A 113 -12.85 -20.04 16.29
N GLN A 114 -13.88 -19.77 17.08
CA GLN A 114 -14.73 -18.57 16.93
C GLN A 114 -13.90 -17.28 16.97
N GLU A 115 -12.86 -17.24 17.81
CA GLU A 115 -11.96 -16.10 17.94
C GLU A 115 -11.17 -15.84 16.66
N LEU A 116 -10.64 -16.90 16.04
CA LEU A 116 -9.91 -16.81 14.78
C LEU A 116 -10.83 -16.47 13.60
N ALA A 117 -12.06 -16.98 13.60
CA ALA A 117 -13.07 -16.63 12.60
C ALA A 117 -13.40 -15.13 12.63
N VAL A 118 -13.61 -14.56 13.82
CA VAL A 118 -13.86 -13.13 14.01
C VAL A 118 -12.62 -12.30 13.62
N ALA A 119 -11.43 -12.73 14.03
CA ALA A 119 -10.19 -12.06 13.65
C ALA A 119 -10.01 -12.04 12.13
N LEU A 120 -10.22 -13.18 11.46
CA LEU A 120 -10.13 -13.33 10.01
C LEU A 120 -11.16 -12.44 9.28
N ALA A 121 -12.42 -12.45 9.71
CA ALA A 121 -13.48 -11.62 9.15
C ALA A 121 -13.21 -10.10 9.31
N SER A 122 -12.45 -9.70 10.34
CA SER A 122 -12.08 -8.30 10.60
C SER A 122 -10.74 -7.88 9.96
N MET A 123 -10.10 -8.76 9.19
CA MET A 123 -8.78 -8.51 8.63
C MET A 123 -8.82 -7.37 7.59
N SER A 124 -7.92 -6.39 7.71
CA SER A 124 -7.85 -5.28 6.76
C SER A 124 -7.33 -5.71 5.39
N ALA A 125 -7.79 -5.05 4.32
CA ALA A 125 -7.34 -5.29 2.95
C ALA A 125 -5.81 -5.30 2.79
N ALA A 126 -5.11 -4.36 3.44
CA ALA A 126 -3.65 -4.29 3.40
C ALA A 126 -2.97 -5.49 4.08
N THR A 127 -3.57 -6.01 5.16
CA THR A 127 -3.06 -7.20 5.85
C THR A 127 -3.28 -8.44 4.99
N ILE A 128 -4.48 -8.56 4.40
CA ILE A 128 -4.83 -9.64 3.46
C ILE A 128 -3.81 -9.71 2.32
N ASP A 129 -3.57 -8.59 1.63
CA ASP A 129 -2.62 -8.56 0.51
C ASP A 129 -1.19 -8.91 0.93
N ARG A 130 -0.76 -8.47 2.12
CA ARG A 130 0.55 -8.84 2.67
C ARG A 130 0.66 -10.33 2.97
N ARG A 131 -0.39 -10.94 3.52
CA ARG A 131 -0.43 -12.37 3.87
C ARG A 131 -0.55 -13.27 2.65
N LEU A 132 -1.31 -12.87 1.64
CA LEU A 132 -1.50 -13.62 0.39
C LEU A 132 -0.38 -13.41 -0.63
N ARG A 133 0.57 -12.50 -0.40
CA ARG A 133 1.68 -12.23 -1.32
C ARG A 133 2.44 -13.50 -1.75
N PRO A 134 2.80 -14.45 -0.85
CA PRO A 134 3.46 -15.69 -1.25
C PRO A 134 2.58 -16.55 -2.19
N CYS A 135 1.29 -16.64 -1.90
CA CYS A 135 0.32 -17.43 -2.69
C CYS A 135 0.09 -16.83 -4.07
N LYS A 136 0.03 -15.50 -4.17
CA LYS A 136 -0.09 -14.76 -5.43
C LYS A 136 1.13 -14.97 -6.32
N ILE A 137 2.33 -15.03 -5.76
CA ILE A 137 3.54 -15.30 -6.54
C ILE A 137 3.47 -16.71 -7.16
N GLY A 138 2.98 -17.72 -6.44
CA GLY A 138 2.83 -19.07 -6.98
C GLY A 138 1.81 -19.20 -8.13
N LEU A 139 0.69 -18.49 -8.06
CA LEU A 139 -0.38 -18.52 -9.08
C LEU A 139 -0.17 -17.55 -10.25
N VAL A 140 0.47 -16.39 -10.00
CA VAL A 140 0.67 -15.29 -10.96
C VAL A 140 2.10 -15.29 -11.54
N ALA A 141 3.00 -16.19 -11.13
CA ALA A 141 4.34 -16.34 -11.71
C ALA A 141 4.33 -16.77 -13.19
N GLY A 142 3.21 -17.25 -13.72
CA GLY A 142 2.99 -17.22 -15.16
C GLY A 142 2.65 -15.79 -15.56
N LYS A 143 3.62 -15.06 -16.16
CA LYS A 143 3.43 -13.79 -16.88
C LYS A 143 1.96 -13.61 -17.27
N GLY A 144 1.32 -12.54 -16.80
CA GLY A 144 -0.08 -12.24 -17.14
C GLY A 144 -0.31 -12.57 -18.61
N ARG A 145 -1.10 -13.61 -18.87
CA ARG A 145 -1.37 -14.05 -20.24
C ARG A 145 -2.11 -12.87 -20.86
N SER A 146 -1.38 -12.08 -21.63
CA SER A 146 -1.99 -11.05 -22.46
C SER A 146 -3.00 -11.78 -23.34
N MET A 147 -4.28 -11.65 -22.96
CA MET A 147 -5.40 -12.26 -23.68
C MET A 147 -5.53 -11.66 -25.08
N THR A 148 -5.00 -10.46 -25.26
CA THR A 148 -4.86 -9.81 -26.56
C THR A 148 -3.49 -10.13 -27.14
N LYS A 149 -3.42 -11.18 -27.96
CA LYS A 149 -2.48 -11.09 -29.10
C LYS A 149 -2.84 -9.81 -29.86
N PRO A 150 -1.90 -8.91 -30.18
CA PRO A 150 -2.19 -7.83 -31.10
C PRO A 150 -2.74 -8.47 -32.36
N GLY A 151 -4.03 -8.30 -32.62
CA GLY A 151 -4.68 -8.91 -33.77
C GLY A 151 -3.96 -8.46 -35.03
N THR A 152 -3.74 -9.38 -35.96
CA THR A 152 -3.29 -9.06 -37.31
C THR A 152 -4.11 -7.90 -37.89
N LEU A 153 -3.44 -7.04 -38.66
CA LEU A 153 -3.80 -5.74 -39.28
C LEU A 153 -5.25 -5.54 -39.79
N LEU A 154 -6.11 -6.56 -39.81
CA LEU A 154 -7.52 -6.48 -40.20
C LEU A 154 -8.41 -5.72 -39.19
N LYS A 155 -8.06 -5.68 -37.89
CA LYS A 155 -8.81 -4.84 -36.92
C LYS A 155 -8.65 -3.33 -37.15
N SER A 156 -7.54 -2.90 -37.77
CA SER A 156 -7.35 -1.50 -38.19
C SER A 156 -8.07 -1.15 -39.50
N SER A 157 -8.62 -2.14 -40.21
CA SER A 157 -9.37 -1.93 -41.46
C SER A 157 -10.87 -1.75 -41.24
N ILE A 158 -11.35 -1.89 -40.00
CA ILE A 158 -12.74 -1.58 -39.63
C ILE A 158 -12.76 -0.12 -39.17
N PRO A 159 -13.38 0.80 -39.93
CA PRO A 159 -13.50 2.19 -39.51
C PRO A 159 -14.25 2.24 -38.18
N MET A 160 -13.68 2.87 -37.15
CA MET A 160 -14.43 3.20 -35.95
C MET A 160 -15.41 4.31 -36.33
N LYS A 161 -16.69 3.97 -36.48
CA LYS A 161 -17.74 4.97 -36.65
C LYS A 161 -17.78 5.85 -35.41
N THR A 162 -17.63 7.15 -35.60
CA THR A 162 -17.82 8.12 -34.52
C THR A 162 -19.32 8.41 -34.35
N TRP A 163 -19.73 8.98 -33.22
CA TRP A 163 -21.14 9.25 -32.86
C TRP A 163 -21.96 9.93 -33.97
N HIS A 164 -21.31 10.69 -34.86
CA HIS A 164 -21.95 11.42 -35.95
C HIS A 164 -22.23 10.58 -37.22
N GLU A 165 -21.66 9.37 -37.32
CA GLU A 165 -21.74 8.48 -38.49
C GLU A 165 -22.71 7.31 -38.26
N TRP A 166 -23.47 7.36 -37.17
CA TRP A 166 -24.45 6.36 -36.78
C TRP A 166 -25.81 6.68 -37.41
N ASP A 167 -26.17 5.98 -38.48
CA ASP A 167 -27.53 5.99 -39.05
C ASP A 167 -28.12 4.57 -39.00
N ASP A 168 -28.63 4.19 -37.83
CA ASP A 168 -29.27 2.89 -37.57
C ASP A 168 -30.80 2.99 -37.68
N THR A 169 -31.31 3.72 -38.67
CA THR A 169 -32.76 3.78 -38.92
C THR A 169 -33.27 2.72 -39.90
N ALA A 170 -32.41 1.82 -40.39
CA ALA A 170 -32.81 0.67 -41.21
C ALA A 170 -33.06 -0.57 -40.34
N PRO A 171 -34.30 -1.13 -40.30
CA PRO A 171 -34.58 -2.38 -39.60
C PRO A 171 -33.79 -3.55 -40.23
N GLY A 172 -33.07 -4.33 -39.40
CA GLY A 172 -32.35 -5.54 -39.84
C GLY A 172 -30.90 -5.65 -39.36
N PHE A 173 -30.37 -4.66 -38.64
CA PHE A 173 -29.02 -4.71 -38.08
C PHE A 173 -29.05 -5.25 -36.64
N ILE A 174 -28.28 -6.33 -36.38
CA ILE A 174 -28.03 -6.87 -35.04
C ILE A 174 -26.51 -7.02 -34.91
N GLU A 175 -25.93 -6.28 -33.96
CA GLU A 175 -24.54 -6.47 -33.55
C GLU A 175 -24.52 -7.24 -32.22
N ILE A 176 -23.74 -8.33 -32.16
CA ILE A 176 -23.55 -9.13 -30.95
C ILE A 176 -22.12 -8.91 -30.47
N ASP A 177 -21.96 -8.15 -29.40
CA ASP A 177 -20.69 -8.04 -28.70
C ASP A 177 -20.47 -9.28 -27.82
N LEU A 178 -19.45 -10.07 -28.14
CA LEU A 178 -18.99 -11.21 -27.35
C LEU A 178 -17.82 -10.81 -26.44
N GLY A 179 -17.96 -9.67 -25.75
CA GLY A 179 -17.19 -9.36 -24.56
C GLY A 179 -17.63 -10.27 -23.41
N GLY A 180 -16.70 -11.03 -22.84
CA GLY A 180 -17.00 -12.14 -21.92
C GLY A 180 -17.98 -11.81 -20.79
N VAL A 181 -19.00 -12.66 -20.69
CA VAL A 181 -19.98 -12.71 -19.59
C VAL A 181 -19.24 -13.01 -18.28
N ILE A 182 -19.22 -12.06 -17.36
CA ILE A 182 -19.03 -12.33 -15.93
C ILE A 182 -20.39 -12.73 -15.38
N ALA A 183 -20.54 -14.02 -15.06
CA ALA A 183 -21.68 -14.52 -14.31
C ALA A 183 -21.63 -13.93 -12.89
N SER A 184 -22.72 -13.26 -12.50
CA SER A 184 -23.01 -12.82 -11.13
C SER A 184 -23.50 -13.97 -10.27
#